data_AF-A0A674N3C2-F1
#
_entry.id   AF-A0A674N3C2-F1
#
_cell.length_a   1.000
_cell.length_b   1.000
_cell.length_c   1.000
_cell.angle_alpha   90.00
_cell.angle_beta   90.00
_cell.angle_gamma   90.00
#
_symmetry.space_group_name_H-M   'P 1'
#
loop_
_entity.id
_entity.type
_entity.pdbx_description
1 polymer ?
#
loop_
_entity_poly.entity_id
_entity_poly.type
_entity_poly.pdbx_seq_one_letter_code
_entity_poly.pdbx_strand_id
1 'polypeptide(L)'
;MGVAIKGDTVYVADTENHLIRKIDLSAGKVSTLAGTGEQGTDKDGGAPGPEQPISSPWDVTLGTAGGDEGNVLWIAMAGTHQIWALFLEDGKLPKGSESKAGTCLRWAGSGNEENRNNSYPHKASFAQPSGLALAPEEPWSCLYVADSESSTVRTLALKDGAVKSLVGGERDPMNLFAFGDVDGKGVDAKLQHPLGVAWAPQQSRLYVADSYNHKIKVVDPKAKQCSTLAGTGEAGDAFGPAFHQSLFNEPAGICVGSGGKLLYVADTNNHRVKVLDLDSRTVSPFPISVDCTDLAPSGPAKAPALPKSATRIEMPPVEVSAGQTLVMLLSLTLPHGTKLTAEAPSFWALTAEGCEWLLDSPTVTGNVVDLSKPLTISTRLPVPIKDSTDVPGLTLSVWLYYCKETDHTCMMKAASFKQPLRISAKPGEDVVTVAMAHAF
;
A
#
# COMPACT_ATOMS: atom_id res chain seq x y z
N MET A 1 0.06 5.68 2.36
CA MET A 1 0.10 4.66 3.42
C MET A 1 0.89 5.20 4.58
N GLY A 2 0.30 5.25 5.77
CA GLY A 2 0.92 5.74 6.99
C GLY A 2 1.41 4.61 7.87
N VAL A 3 2.51 4.84 8.57
CA VAL A 3 3.06 3.87 9.53
C VAL A 3 3.53 4.58 10.79
N ALA A 4 3.18 4.03 11.94
CA ALA A 4 3.69 4.46 13.25
C ALA A 4 4.14 3.25 14.07
N ILE A 5 5.12 3.42 14.95
CA ILE A 5 5.69 2.32 15.74
C ILE A 5 5.80 2.70 17.23
N LYS A 6 5.46 1.76 18.12
CA LYS A 6 5.72 1.84 19.58
C LYS A 6 6.12 0.46 20.10
N GLY A 7 7.34 0.35 20.60
CA GLY A 7 7.93 -0.94 20.95
C GLY A 7 7.92 -1.88 19.74
N ASP A 8 7.45 -3.11 19.94
CA ASP A 8 7.33 -4.13 18.88
C ASP A 8 5.99 -4.08 18.12
N THR A 9 5.24 -2.99 18.24
CA THR A 9 3.95 -2.82 17.55
C THR A 9 4.03 -1.75 16.48
N VAL A 10 3.67 -2.11 15.24
CA VAL A 10 3.49 -1.18 14.12
C VAL A 10 2.00 -1.00 13.84
N TYR A 11 1.57 0.24 13.70
CA TYR A 11 0.24 0.64 13.27
C TYR A 11 0.30 1.09 11.82
N VAL A 12 -0.67 0.66 11.02
CA VAL A 12 -0.67 0.91 9.57
C VAL A 12 -2.01 1.49 9.14
N ALA A 13 -1.97 2.62 8.42
CA ALA A 13 -3.09 3.12 7.63
C ALA A 13 -3.13 2.35 6.30
N ASP A 14 -3.97 1.32 6.23
CA ASP A 14 -4.15 0.45 5.07
C ASP A 14 -5.23 1.05 4.17
N THR A 15 -4.79 2.02 3.38
CA THR A 15 -5.63 3.07 2.76
C THR A 15 -6.74 2.51 1.88
N GLU A 16 -6.42 1.65 0.90
CA GLU A 16 -7.38 1.09 -0.06
C GLU A 16 -8.28 0.01 0.57
N ASN A 17 -7.84 -0.64 1.65
CA ASN A 17 -8.71 -1.54 2.40
C ASN A 17 -9.64 -0.79 3.34
N HIS A 18 -9.47 0.52 3.53
CA HIS A 18 -10.20 1.32 4.51
C HIS A 18 -10.07 0.73 5.93
N LEU A 19 -8.85 0.31 6.30
CA LEU A 19 -8.55 -0.32 7.59
C LEU A 19 -7.39 0.36 8.32
N ILE A 20 -7.40 0.27 9.65
CA ILE A 20 -6.22 0.43 10.50
C ILE A 20 -5.73 -0.95 10.92
N ARG A 21 -4.48 -1.28 10.62
CA ARG A 21 -3.88 -2.57 10.95
C ARG A 21 -2.90 -2.42 12.10
N LYS A 22 -2.72 -3.51 12.84
CA LYS A 22 -1.69 -3.68 13.85
C LYS A 22 -0.82 -4.86 13.46
N ILE A 23 0.49 -4.64 13.41
CA ILE A 23 1.51 -5.67 13.24
C ILE A 23 2.24 -5.80 14.57
N ASP A 24 2.18 -6.99 15.15
CA ASP A 24 2.99 -7.37 16.31
C ASP A 24 4.25 -8.08 15.80
N LEU A 25 5.39 -7.40 15.91
CA LEU A 25 6.69 -7.87 15.43
C LEU A 25 7.20 -9.05 16.27
N SER A 26 6.92 -9.07 17.57
CA SER A 26 7.34 -10.13 18.47
C SER A 26 6.57 -11.44 18.21
N ALA A 27 5.28 -11.32 17.91
CA ALA A 27 4.40 -12.45 17.64
C ALA A 27 4.33 -12.84 16.15
N GLY A 28 4.84 -12.00 15.25
CA GLY A 28 4.73 -12.18 13.80
C GLY A 28 3.28 -12.17 13.31
N LYS A 29 2.41 -11.36 13.92
CA LYS A 29 0.96 -11.38 13.66
C LYS A 29 0.44 -10.03 13.18
N VAL A 30 -0.46 -10.07 12.19
CA VAL A 30 -1.23 -8.91 11.74
C VAL A 30 -2.68 -9.04 12.21
N SER A 31 -3.25 -7.95 12.70
CA SER A 31 -4.65 -7.85 13.11
C SER A 31 -5.25 -6.53 12.63
N THR A 32 -6.58 -6.44 12.62
CA THR A 32 -7.32 -5.22 12.27
C THR A 32 -7.78 -4.54 13.55
N LEU A 33 -7.47 -3.26 13.69
CA LEU A 33 -7.90 -2.44 14.84
C LEU A 33 -9.13 -1.61 14.53
N ALA A 34 -9.23 -1.06 13.32
CA ALA A 34 -10.38 -0.26 12.91
C ALA A 34 -10.71 -0.41 11.42
N GLY A 35 -11.96 -0.10 11.06
CA GLY A 35 -12.45 -0.19 9.69
C GLY A 35 -13.19 -1.50 9.41
N THR A 36 -14.14 -1.41 8.47
CA THR A 36 -15.02 -2.53 8.07
C THR A 36 -14.55 -3.23 6.79
N GLY A 37 -13.51 -2.73 6.12
CA GLY A 37 -13.01 -3.28 4.85
C GLY A 37 -13.64 -2.65 3.59
N GLU A 38 -14.54 -1.69 3.76
CA GLU A 38 -15.21 -0.96 2.67
C GLU A 38 -15.13 0.55 2.94
N GLN A 39 -15.25 1.36 1.89
CA GLN A 39 -15.22 2.81 1.99
C GLN A 39 -16.41 3.34 2.81
N GLY A 40 -16.11 3.86 4.00
CA GLY A 40 -17.10 4.50 4.87
C GLY A 40 -17.51 5.89 4.36
N THR A 41 -18.72 6.31 4.74
CA THR A 41 -19.22 7.69 4.56
C THR A 41 -19.59 8.36 5.88
N ASP A 42 -19.38 7.67 7.00
CA ASP A 42 -19.57 8.19 8.34
C ASP A 42 -18.60 9.34 8.60
N LYS A 43 -19.14 10.47 9.06
CA LYS A 43 -18.37 11.68 9.37
C LYS A 43 -18.18 11.87 10.86
N ASP A 44 -18.89 11.14 11.71
CA ASP A 44 -18.90 11.28 13.16
C ASP A 44 -18.10 10.17 13.84
N GLY A 45 -18.43 8.93 13.54
CA GLY A 45 -17.91 7.75 14.22
C GLY A 45 -18.36 7.59 15.68
N GLY A 46 -17.62 6.80 16.44
CA GLY A 46 -17.90 6.46 17.84
C GLY A 46 -18.15 4.98 18.10
N ALA A 47 -18.20 4.15 17.05
CA ALA A 47 -18.29 2.70 17.21
C ALA A 47 -16.94 2.08 17.63
N PRO A 48 -16.96 0.85 18.17
CA PRO A 48 -15.74 0.06 18.35
C PRO A 48 -15.02 -0.14 17.01
N GLY A 49 -13.69 -0.13 17.04
CA GLY A 49 -12.85 -0.01 15.86
C GLY A 49 -13.24 -0.92 14.70
N PRO A 50 -13.31 -2.26 14.85
CA PRO A 50 -13.66 -3.17 13.75
C PRO A 50 -15.08 -3.01 13.20
N GLU A 51 -15.96 -2.34 13.95
CA GLU A 51 -17.34 -2.04 13.54
C GLU A 51 -17.49 -0.65 12.95
N GLN A 52 -16.48 0.22 13.10
CA GLN A 52 -16.51 1.60 12.64
C GLN A 52 -16.08 1.69 11.17
N PRO A 53 -16.96 2.09 10.24
CA PRO A 53 -16.54 2.40 8.88
C PRO A 53 -15.62 3.63 8.87
N ILE A 54 -14.54 3.56 8.09
CA ILE A 54 -13.59 4.66 7.89
C ILE A 54 -13.33 4.83 6.39
N SER A 55 -12.72 5.94 5.98
CA SER A 55 -12.53 6.25 4.56
C SER A 55 -11.12 6.70 4.24
N SER A 56 -10.34 5.81 3.61
CA SER A 56 -9.00 6.09 3.10
C SER A 56 -8.09 6.71 4.17
N PRO A 57 -7.82 5.99 5.29
CA PRO A 57 -6.84 6.45 6.26
C PRO A 57 -5.49 6.57 5.56
N TRP A 58 -4.86 7.74 5.64
CA TRP A 58 -3.67 8.03 4.83
C TRP A 58 -2.38 8.06 5.65
N ASP A 59 -2.44 8.69 6.83
CA ASP A 59 -1.35 8.72 7.80
C ASP A 59 -1.83 8.43 9.22
N VAL A 60 -0.93 7.91 10.05
CA VAL A 60 -1.18 7.62 11.46
C VAL A 60 -0.01 8.08 12.32
N THR A 61 -0.30 8.62 13.49
CA THR A 61 0.73 8.93 14.49
C THR A 61 0.21 8.70 15.88
N LEU A 62 1.06 8.23 16.78
CA LEU A 62 0.71 8.04 18.17
C LEU A 62 0.65 9.39 18.88
N GLY A 63 -0.24 9.52 19.85
CA GLY A 63 -0.25 10.66 20.74
C GLY A 63 -1.09 10.41 21.98
N THR A 64 -1.44 11.50 22.66
CA THR A 64 -2.11 11.45 23.95
C THR A 64 -3.40 12.26 23.91
N ALA A 65 -4.49 11.67 24.35
CA ALA A 65 -5.81 12.29 24.46
C ALA A 65 -6.36 12.08 25.88
N GLY A 66 -5.86 12.85 26.84
CA GLY A 66 -6.19 12.71 28.27
C GLY A 66 -5.75 11.37 28.86
N GLY A 67 -5.19 11.35 30.07
CA GLY A 67 -4.65 10.11 30.65
C GLY A 67 -3.21 9.83 30.22
N ASP A 68 -2.89 8.55 29.97
CA ASP A 68 -1.54 8.03 29.79
C ASP A 68 -0.90 8.35 28.43
N GLU A 69 0.44 8.37 28.37
CA GLU A 69 1.18 8.69 27.15
C GLU A 69 0.98 7.65 26.02
N GLY A 70 0.58 8.13 24.84
CA GLY A 70 0.43 7.28 23.68
C GLY A 70 -0.84 6.43 23.71
N ASN A 71 -1.89 6.88 24.41
CA ASN A 71 -3.18 6.17 24.54
C ASN A 71 -4.10 6.31 23.32
N VAL A 72 -3.71 7.08 22.29
CA VAL A 72 -4.50 7.29 21.08
C VAL A 72 -3.63 7.20 19.83
N LEU A 73 -4.21 6.67 18.77
CA LEU A 73 -3.70 6.75 17.42
C LEU A 73 -4.47 7.85 16.67
N TRP A 74 -3.78 8.93 16.31
CA TRP A 74 -4.32 9.96 15.43
C TRP A 74 -4.27 9.48 13.98
N ILE A 75 -5.32 9.75 13.23
CA ILE A 75 -5.50 9.26 11.87
C ILE A 75 -5.85 10.45 10.97
N ALA A 76 -5.06 10.66 9.91
CA ALA A 76 -5.43 11.55 8.82
C ALA A 76 -6.39 10.80 7.90
N MET A 77 -7.68 11.14 8.00
CA MET A 77 -8.75 10.50 7.25
C MET A 77 -8.98 11.29 5.97
N ALA A 78 -8.21 10.96 4.93
CA ALA A 78 -8.21 11.67 3.67
C ALA A 78 -9.60 11.64 3.00
N GLY A 79 -10.23 10.46 2.95
CA GLY A 79 -11.46 10.24 2.18
C GLY A 79 -12.71 10.93 2.72
N THR A 80 -12.71 11.35 3.99
CA THR A 80 -13.77 12.21 4.56
C THR A 80 -13.27 13.59 4.96
N HIS A 81 -12.02 13.95 4.61
CA HIS A 81 -11.41 15.25 4.92
C HIS A 81 -11.45 15.61 6.42
N GLN A 82 -10.95 14.69 7.25
CA GLN A 82 -11.04 14.78 8.71
C GLN A 82 -9.79 14.26 9.42
N ILE A 83 -9.63 14.65 10.68
CA ILE A 83 -8.68 14.03 11.61
C ILE A 83 -9.48 13.19 12.61
N TRP A 84 -9.15 11.90 12.67
CA TRP A 84 -9.80 10.90 13.50
C TRP A 84 -8.89 10.41 14.63
N ALA A 85 -9.50 9.79 15.62
CA ALA A 85 -8.85 9.23 16.80
C ALA A 85 -9.33 7.80 17.01
N LEU A 86 -8.38 6.88 17.11
CA LEU A 86 -8.61 5.52 17.60
C LEU A 86 -8.00 5.40 19.00
N PHE A 87 -8.85 5.23 20.01
CA PHE A 87 -8.43 5.06 21.40
C PHE A 87 -7.81 3.67 21.58
N LEU A 88 -6.52 3.62 21.94
CA LEU A 88 -5.82 2.37 22.26
C LEU A 88 -6.06 1.97 23.72
N GLU A 89 -6.24 2.96 24.59
CA GLU A 89 -6.66 2.82 25.97
C GLU A 89 -7.78 3.83 26.26
N ASP A 90 -8.42 3.73 27.43
CA ASP A 90 -9.44 4.71 27.83
C ASP A 90 -8.84 6.12 27.85
N GLY A 91 -9.61 7.11 27.38
CA GLY A 91 -9.12 8.46 27.24
C GLY A 91 -10.23 9.46 26.94
N LYS A 92 -9.85 10.70 26.64
CA LYS A 92 -10.80 11.79 26.37
C LYS A 92 -10.20 12.83 25.43
N LEU A 93 -10.92 13.11 24.34
CA LEU A 93 -10.60 14.23 23.46
C LEU A 93 -10.82 15.58 24.17
N PRO A 94 -10.11 16.64 23.75
CA PRO A 94 -10.36 18.00 24.23
C PRO A 94 -11.83 18.40 24.13
N LYS A 95 -12.43 18.80 25.26
CA LYS A 95 -13.85 19.17 25.40
C LYS A 95 -14.86 18.05 25.06
N GLY A 96 -14.41 16.80 24.94
CA GLY A 96 -15.27 15.63 24.69
C GLY A 96 -15.71 14.87 25.95
N SER A 97 -16.49 13.80 25.76
CA SER A 97 -16.73 12.78 26.79
C SER A 97 -15.55 11.81 26.88
N GLU A 98 -15.53 10.97 27.92
CA GLU A 98 -14.63 9.82 27.96
C GLU A 98 -14.98 8.83 26.84
N SER A 99 -13.95 8.24 26.26
CA SER A 99 -14.00 7.21 25.23
C SER A 99 -13.30 5.96 25.76
N LYS A 100 -13.89 4.79 25.50
CA LYS A 100 -13.30 3.51 25.88
C LYS A 100 -12.24 3.07 24.89
N ALA A 101 -11.31 2.24 25.35
CA ALA A 101 -10.36 1.55 24.48
C ALA A 101 -11.11 0.87 23.31
N GLY A 102 -10.57 1.03 22.10
CA GLY A 102 -11.15 0.57 20.85
C GLY A 102 -12.14 1.54 20.18
N THR A 103 -12.57 2.63 20.84
CA THR A 103 -13.48 3.59 20.20
C THR A 103 -12.76 4.34 19.06
N CYS A 104 -13.37 4.42 17.87
CA CYS A 104 -12.85 5.14 16.72
C CYS A 104 -13.80 6.25 16.29
N LEU A 105 -13.36 7.52 16.32
CA LEU A 105 -14.24 8.66 16.04
C LEU A 105 -13.51 9.89 15.48
N ARG A 106 -14.28 10.79 14.89
CA ARG A 106 -13.83 12.10 14.39
C ARG A 106 -13.40 13.01 15.54
N TRP A 107 -12.18 13.53 15.49
CA TRP A 107 -11.72 14.58 16.41
C TRP A 107 -11.92 15.98 15.82
N ALA A 108 -11.53 16.20 14.56
CA ALA A 108 -11.63 17.50 13.91
C ALA A 108 -11.98 17.37 12.42
N GLY A 109 -12.60 18.42 11.88
CA GLY A 109 -13.07 18.46 10.49
C GLY A 109 -14.57 18.19 10.38
N SER A 110 -15.29 19.05 9.68
CA SER A 110 -16.73 18.94 9.42
C SER A 110 -17.06 17.77 8.49
N GLY A 111 -16.10 17.39 7.65
CA GLY A 111 -16.23 16.44 6.55
C GLY A 111 -16.65 17.08 5.23
N ASN A 112 -16.63 18.41 5.15
CA ASN A 112 -16.58 19.14 3.89
C ASN A 112 -15.12 19.31 3.47
N GLU A 113 -14.90 19.35 2.16
CA GLU A 113 -13.60 19.61 1.57
C GLU A 113 -13.36 21.13 1.46
N GLU A 114 -12.64 21.71 2.42
CA GLU A 114 -12.36 23.16 2.46
C GLU A 114 -11.04 23.45 3.21
N ASN A 115 -10.43 24.60 2.92
CA ASN A 115 -9.30 25.16 3.69
C ASN A 115 -9.78 25.99 4.91
N ARG A 116 -10.74 25.47 5.67
CA ARG A 116 -11.40 26.23 6.76
C ARG A 116 -10.76 25.99 8.12
N ASN A 117 -10.20 27.05 8.70
CA ASN A 117 -9.70 27.08 10.07
C ASN A 117 -10.81 27.48 11.06
N ASN A 118 -10.77 26.96 12.29
CA ASN A 118 -11.76 27.31 13.31
C ASN A 118 -11.27 27.00 14.73
N SER A 119 -11.72 27.78 15.72
CA SER A 119 -11.47 27.50 17.15
C SER A 119 -12.25 26.29 17.67
N TYR A 120 -13.30 25.85 16.96
CA TYR A 120 -14.06 24.65 17.28
C TYR A 120 -13.71 23.55 16.27
N PRO A 121 -13.18 22.38 16.71
CA PRO A 121 -12.64 21.37 15.81
C PRO A 121 -13.65 20.86 14.76
N HIS A 122 -14.93 20.70 15.14
CA HIS A 122 -15.97 20.19 14.23
C HIS A 122 -16.44 21.23 13.20
N LYS A 123 -16.11 22.52 13.40
CA LYS A 123 -16.42 23.62 12.45
C LYS A 123 -15.23 23.98 11.56
N ALA A 124 -14.05 23.44 11.84
CA ALA A 124 -12.97 23.42 10.87
C ALA A 124 -13.31 22.39 9.78
N SER A 125 -12.70 22.51 8.62
CA SER A 125 -12.83 21.56 7.51
C SER A 125 -11.43 21.33 6.97
N PHE A 126 -11.12 20.11 6.53
CA PHE A 126 -9.85 19.75 5.89
C PHE A 126 -10.06 19.52 4.40
N ALA A 127 -8.98 19.30 3.65
CA ALA A 127 -9.03 18.97 2.23
C ALA A 127 -7.96 17.92 1.95
N GLN A 128 -8.35 16.64 2.11
CA GLN A 128 -7.50 15.47 1.95
C GLN A 128 -6.25 15.52 2.84
N PRO A 129 -6.42 15.53 4.18
CA PRO A 129 -5.29 15.47 5.09
C PRO A 129 -4.55 14.15 4.88
N SER A 130 -3.24 14.23 4.62
CA SER A 130 -2.44 13.08 4.18
C SER A 130 -1.19 12.82 5.01
N GLY A 131 -0.80 13.74 5.89
CA GLY A 131 0.38 13.59 6.75
C GLY A 131 0.20 14.24 8.11
N LEU A 132 0.71 13.59 9.16
CA LEU A 132 0.60 14.01 10.55
C LEU A 132 1.96 14.03 11.25
N ALA A 133 2.19 15.04 12.09
CA ALA A 133 3.34 15.06 13.00
C ALA A 133 2.95 15.63 14.37
N LEU A 134 3.18 14.87 15.43
CA LEU A 134 2.90 15.29 16.80
C LEU A 134 4.03 16.17 17.35
N ALA A 135 3.66 17.31 17.93
CA ALA A 135 4.53 18.18 18.73
C ALA A 135 3.88 18.38 20.12
N PRO A 136 4.03 17.40 21.03
CA PRO A 136 3.31 17.42 22.31
C PRO A 136 3.87 18.45 23.30
N GLU A 137 5.12 18.86 23.14
CA GLU A 137 5.80 19.77 24.05
C GLU A 137 5.32 21.22 23.92
N GLU A 138 5.33 21.93 25.04
CA GLU A 138 5.09 23.37 25.07
C GLU A 138 6.27 24.12 24.41
N PRO A 139 6.03 25.23 23.68
CA PRO A 139 4.77 25.97 23.56
C PRO A 139 3.87 25.50 22.39
N TRP A 140 4.17 24.36 21.77
CA TRP A 140 3.48 23.92 20.54
C TRP A 140 2.16 23.23 20.87
N SER A 141 2.23 22.16 21.68
CA SER A 141 1.10 21.33 22.12
C SER A 141 0.07 21.11 20.99
N CYS A 142 0.54 20.61 19.85
CA CYS A 142 -0.28 20.49 18.63
C CYS A 142 0.06 19.28 17.77
N LEU A 143 -0.86 18.95 16.88
CA LEU A 143 -0.66 18.07 15.74
C LEU A 143 -0.49 18.94 14.49
N TYR A 144 0.61 18.77 13.76
CA TYR A 144 0.78 19.33 12.43
C TYR A 144 0.09 18.43 11.40
N VAL A 145 -0.55 19.04 10.41
CA VAL A 145 -1.32 18.36 9.37
C VAL A 145 -0.86 18.86 8.01
N ALA A 146 -0.40 17.96 7.15
CA ALA A 146 -0.28 18.20 5.71
C ALA A 146 -1.65 18.04 5.07
N ASP A 147 -2.22 19.13 4.57
CA ASP A 147 -3.58 19.18 4.05
C ASP A 147 -3.56 19.39 2.54
N SER A 148 -3.53 18.27 1.82
CA SER A 148 -2.93 18.16 0.49
C SER A 148 -3.69 18.93 -0.58
N GLU A 149 -5.01 18.76 -0.67
CA GLU A 149 -5.83 19.44 -1.69
C GLU A 149 -5.87 20.96 -1.46
N SER A 150 -5.82 21.41 -0.21
CA SER A 150 -5.70 22.85 0.09
C SER A 150 -4.29 23.42 -0.15
N SER A 151 -3.30 22.55 -0.36
CA SER A 151 -1.88 22.89 -0.40
C SER A 151 -1.43 23.72 0.81
N THR A 152 -1.86 23.31 2.01
CA THR A 152 -1.51 23.96 3.27
C THR A 152 -0.90 23.03 4.30
N VAL A 153 -0.20 23.62 5.25
CA VAL A 153 0.12 22.97 6.52
C VAL A 153 -0.68 23.64 7.64
N ARG A 154 -1.30 22.83 8.48
CA ARG A 154 -2.18 23.29 9.56
C ARG A 154 -1.72 22.77 10.92
N THR A 155 -2.18 23.45 11.97
CA THR A 155 -2.00 23.02 13.36
C THR A 155 -3.36 22.70 13.95
N LEU A 156 -3.45 21.60 14.68
CA LEU A 156 -4.60 21.21 15.49
C LEU A 156 -4.13 21.14 16.95
N ALA A 157 -4.60 22.06 17.79
CA ALA A 157 -4.14 22.18 19.17
C ALA A 157 -4.64 21.01 20.03
N LEU A 158 -3.71 20.35 20.75
CA LEU A 158 -4.01 19.23 21.65
C LEU A 158 -4.83 19.67 22.86
N LYS A 159 -4.78 20.95 23.25
CA LYS A 159 -5.47 21.47 24.44
C LYS A 159 -6.96 21.68 24.25
N ASP A 160 -7.37 22.19 23.09
CA ASP A 160 -8.74 22.68 22.89
C ASP A 160 -9.36 22.35 21.53
N GLY A 161 -8.60 21.67 20.65
CA GLY A 161 -9.01 21.26 19.31
C GLY A 161 -9.03 22.40 18.28
N ALA A 162 -8.47 23.58 18.58
CA ALA A 162 -8.46 24.66 17.61
C ALA A 162 -7.58 24.33 16.38
N VAL A 163 -8.16 24.47 15.19
CA VAL A 163 -7.46 24.31 13.91
C VAL A 163 -7.03 25.68 13.39
N LYS A 164 -5.73 25.87 13.13
CA LYS A 164 -5.14 27.13 12.66
C LYS A 164 -4.19 26.90 11.48
N SER A 165 -4.17 27.86 10.56
CA SER A 165 -3.22 27.89 9.44
C SER A 165 -1.79 28.15 9.93
N LEU A 166 -0.84 27.37 9.38
CA LEU A 166 0.58 27.58 9.55
C LEU A 166 1.18 28.26 8.31
N VAL A 167 1.16 27.59 7.15
CA VAL A 167 1.68 28.09 5.87
C VAL A 167 0.87 27.54 4.68
N GLY A 168 0.96 28.19 3.52
CA GLY A 168 0.32 27.75 2.28
C GLY A 168 -1.10 28.29 2.06
N GLY A 169 -1.62 28.06 0.86
CA GLY A 169 -3.00 28.36 0.46
C GLY A 169 -3.33 29.86 0.40
N GLU A 170 -4.59 30.18 0.66
CA GLU A 170 -5.14 31.54 0.69
C GLU A 170 -6.12 31.73 1.86
N ARG A 171 -6.65 32.95 2.03
CA ARG A 171 -7.60 33.28 3.09
C ARG A 171 -9.01 32.78 2.83
N ASP A 172 -9.40 32.62 1.56
CA ASP A 172 -10.70 32.08 1.21
C ASP A 172 -10.74 30.58 1.53
N PRO A 173 -11.58 30.14 2.47
CA PRO A 173 -11.66 28.73 2.85
C PRO A 173 -12.17 27.83 1.70
N MET A 174 -12.84 28.38 0.68
CA MET A 174 -13.31 27.60 -0.47
C MET A 174 -12.27 27.48 -1.58
N ASN A 175 -11.18 28.25 -1.53
CA ASN A 175 -10.16 28.22 -2.56
C ASN A 175 -9.18 27.07 -2.31
N LEU A 176 -9.34 25.98 -3.07
CA LEU A 176 -8.43 24.83 -3.09
C LEU A 176 -7.38 24.92 -4.22
N PHE A 177 -7.42 25.97 -5.05
CA PHE A 177 -6.52 26.16 -6.18
C PHE A 177 -5.35 27.11 -5.86
N ALA A 178 -5.14 27.43 -4.59
CA ALA A 178 -4.10 28.34 -4.11
C ALA A 178 -2.73 27.65 -3.93
N PHE A 179 -2.31 26.89 -4.93
CA PHE A 179 -1.04 26.14 -4.93
C PHE A 179 0.08 26.85 -5.71
N GLY A 180 1.30 26.34 -5.58
CA GLY A 180 2.48 26.82 -6.30
C GLY A 180 3.77 26.50 -5.54
N ASP A 181 4.89 27.08 -5.96
CA ASP A 181 6.20 26.87 -5.34
C ASP A 181 6.85 28.20 -4.96
N VAL A 182 6.49 28.71 -3.77
CA VAL A 182 6.98 30.01 -3.29
C VAL A 182 7.39 29.88 -1.83
N ASP A 183 8.65 30.19 -1.56
CA ASP A 183 9.15 30.35 -0.19
C ASP A 183 8.63 31.67 0.38
N GLY A 184 8.14 31.66 1.62
CA GLY A 184 7.42 32.81 2.15
C GLY A 184 6.89 32.62 3.56
N LYS A 185 6.20 33.64 4.07
CA LYS A 185 5.65 33.65 5.42
C LYS A 185 4.16 33.40 5.40
N GLY A 186 3.69 32.42 6.17
CA GLY A 186 2.27 32.11 6.30
C GLY A 186 1.62 31.83 4.94
N VAL A 187 0.62 32.64 4.60
CA VAL A 187 -0.13 32.53 3.34
C VAL A 187 0.69 32.93 2.10
N ASP A 188 1.78 33.67 2.27
CA ASP A 188 2.63 34.07 1.14
C ASP A 188 3.48 32.89 0.63
N ALA A 189 3.71 31.88 1.48
CA ALA A 189 4.27 30.62 1.03
C ALA A 189 3.26 29.89 0.13
N LYS A 190 3.75 29.18 -0.88
CA LYS A 190 2.97 28.28 -1.72
C LYS A 190 3.61 26.90 -1.72
N LEU A 191 2.74 25.91 -1.56
CA LEU A 191 3.02 24.48 -1.62
C LEU A 191 2.17 23.88 -2.75
N GLN A 192 2.44 22.65 -3.13
CA GLN A 192 1.64 21.92 -4.10
C GLN A 192 1.49 20.47 -3.64
N HIS A 193 0.28 20.15 -3.18
CA HIS A 193 -0.12 18.81 -2.74
C HIS A 193 0.87 18.18 -1.73
N PRO A 194 1.15 18.83 -0.58
CA PRO A 194 2.05 18.26 0.41
C PRO A 194 1.43 17.02 1.04
N LEU A 195 2.14 15.89 1.01
CA LEU A 195 1.63 14.61 1.54
C LEU A 195 2.20 14.27 2.92
N GLY A 196 3.37 14.80 3.29
CA GLY A 196 4.06 14.40 4.52
C GLY A 196 4.56 15.58 5.34
N VAL A 197 4.51 15.46 6.66
CA VAL A 197 5.14 16.39 7.61
C VAL A 197 5.91 15.63 8.68
N ALA A 198 7.03 16.17 9.15
CA ALA A 198 7.81 15.59 10.24
C ALA A 198 8.31 16.67 11.20
N TRP A 199 7.97 16.52 12.49
CA TRP A 199 8.37 17.44 13.54
C TRP A 199 9.75 17.09 14.10
N ALA A 200 10.61 18.09 14.22
CA ALA A 200 11.97 17.96 14.77
C ALA A 200 12.11 18.82 16.03
N PRO A 201 11.87 18.24 17.23
CA PRO A 201 11.79 19.01 18.47
C PRO A 201 13.12 19.69 18.84
N GLN A 202 14.26 19.04 18.58
CA GLN A 202 15.59 19.59 18.91
C GLN A 202 15.91 20.86 18.12
N GLN A 203 15.45 20.95 16.87
CA GLN A 203 15.63 22.12 16.00
C GLN A 203 14.48 23.10 16.09
N SER A 204 13.34 22.72 16.67
CA SER A 204 12.07 23.44 16.57
C SER A 204 11.73 23.77 15.10
N ARG A 205 11.78 22.73 14.25
CA ARG A 205 11.52 22.81 12.81
C ARG A 205 10.53 21.75 12.38
N LEU A 206 9.69 22.11 11.43
CA LEU A 206 8.79 21.19 10.75
C LEU A 206 9.30 20.99 9.32
N TYR A 207 9.53 19.74 8.93
CA TYR A 207 9.87 19.39 7.55
C TYR A 207 8.61 18.98 6.81
N VAL A 208 8.50 19.37 5.55
CA VAL A 208 7.32 19.11 4.71
C VAL A 208 7.80 18.45 3.42
N ALA A 209 7.20 17.32 3.06
CA ALA A 209 7.32 16.76 1.74
C ALA A 209 6.31 17.47 0.84
N ASP A 210 6.80 18.43 0.05
CA ASP A 210 6.01 19.24 -0.87
C ASP A 210 5.96 18.52 -2.23
N SER A 211 5.06 17.54 -2.30
CA SER A 211 5.20 16.37 -3.16
C SER A 211 5.20 16.72 -4.65
N TYR A 212 4.24 17.53 -5.11
CA TYR A 212 4.14 17.89 -6.52
C TYR A 212 5.11 18.99 -6.95
N ASN A 213 5.73 19.68 -5.99
CA ASN A 213 6.86 20.55 -6.25
C ASN A 213 8.21 19.79 -6.24
N HIS A 214 8.21 18.47 -6.05
CA HIS A 214 9.42 17.64 -6.01
C HIS A 214 10.48 18.16 -5.01
N LYS A 215 10.02 18.71 -3.89
CA LYS A 215 10.86 19.43 -2.92
C LYS A 215 10.59 18.99 -1.49
N ILE A 216 11.62 19.13 -0.66
CA ILE A 216 11.49 19.11 0.79
C ILE A 216 11.57 20.56 1.27
N LYS A 217 10.52 21.01 1.96
CA LYS A 217 10.47 22.33 2.60
C LYS A 217 10.78 22.21 4.08
N VAL A 218 11.22 23.32 4.66
CA VAL A 218 11.38 23.49 6.10
C VAL A 218 10.57 24.70 6.55
N VAL A 219 9.85 24.53 7.66
CA VAL A 219 9.00 25.55 8.27
C VAL A 219 9.50 25.84 9.69
N ASP A 220 9.70 27.13 9.98
CA ASP A 220 9.78 27.65 11.35
C ASP A 220 8.36 27.96 11.83
N PRO A 221 7.78 27.15 12.73
CA PRO A 221 6.38 27.34 13.13
C PRO A 221 6.15 28.61 13.96
N LYS A 222 7.18 29.13 14.65
CA LYS A 222 7.08 30.37 15.42
C LYS A 222 7.04 31.59 14.51
N ALA A 223 7.92 31.62 13.51
CA ALA A 223 7.97 32.71 12.53
C ALA A 223 6.92 32.55 11.42
N LYS A 224 6.35 31.34 11.27
CA LYS A 224 5.56 30.89 10.12
C LYS A 224 6.31 31.04 8.80
N GLN A 225 7.63 30.89 8.80
CA GLN A 225 8.45 31.01 7.60
C GLN A 225 8.61 29.63 6.97
N CYS A 226 8.25 29.50 5.70
CA CYS A 226 8.52 28.34 4.86
C CYS A 226 9.67 28.64 3.91
N SER A 227 10.58 27.70 3.73
CA SER A 227 11.67 27.79 2.75
C SER A 227 12.03 26.42 2.18
N THR A 228 12.62 26.38 1.00
CA THR A 228 13.14 25.16 0.39
C THR A 228 14.36 24.66 1.16
N LEU A 229 14.29 23.41 1.64
CA LEU A 229 15.42 22.74 2.30
C LEU A 229 16.29 22.00 1.27
N ALA A 230 15.65 21.20 0.42
CA ALA A 230 16.27 20.34 -0.58
C ALA A 230 15.34 20.14 -1.79
N GLY A 231 15.91 19.78 -2.94
CA GLY A 231 15.18 19.58 -4.19
C GLY A 231 15.32 20.77 -5.14
N THR A 232 15.63 20.50 -6.40
CA THR A 232 15.65 21.54 -7.45
C THR A 232 14.25 21.99 -7.85
N GLY A 233 13.26 21.08 -7.74
CA GLY A 233 11.91 21.23 -8.28
C GLY A 233 11.67 20.44 -9.56
N GLU A 234 12.72 19.84 -10.14
CA GLU A 234 12.59 18.92 -11.26
C GLU A 234 12.41 17.48 -10.76
N ALA A 235 11.49 16.74 -11.36
CA ALA A 235 11.31 15.33 -11.10
C ALA A 235 12.55 14.54 -11.54
N GLY A 236 13.12 13.73 -10.64
CA GLY A 236 14.24 12.85 -10.98
C GLY A 236 14.89 12.21 -9.76
N ASP A 237 15.94 11.42 -9.98
CA ASP A 237 16.54 10.55 -8.95
C ASP A 237 17.96 10.98 -8.52
N ALA A 238 18.47 12.12 -8.98
CA ALA A 238 19.81 12.55 -8.56
C ALA A 238 19.86 12.88 -7.05
N PHE A 239 20.99 12.57 -6.40
CA PHE A 239 21.20 12.88 -4.98
C PHE A 239 21.90 14.24 -4.79
N GLY A 240 22.69 14.69 -5.77
CA GLY A 240 23.77 15.65 -5.53
C GLY A 240 24.78 15.08 -4.52
N PRO A 241 25.79 15.85 -4.09
CA PRO A 241 26.12 15.76 -2.67
C PRO A 241 25.22 16.72 -1.90
N ALA A 242 24.97 17.94 -2.38
CA ALA A 242 24.24 18.96 -1.62
C ALA A 242 22.72 18.93 -1.85
N PHE A 243 21.96 19.34 -0.82
CA PHE A 243 20.49 19.44 -0.85
C PHE A 243 19.89 20.19 -2.06
N HIS A 244 20.51 21.26 -2.54
CA HIS A 244 19.97 22.05 -3.67
C HIS A 244 20.25 21.41 -5.04
N GLN A 245 20.97 20.29 -5.07
CA GLN A 245 21.30 19.52 -6.28
C GLN A 245 20.55 18.18 -6.33
N SER A 246 19.90 17.79 -5.23
CA SER A 246 19.09 16.59 -5.20
C SER A 246 17.80 16.77 -6.00
N LEU A 247 17.35 15.71 -6.64
CA LEU A 247 16.05 15.61 -7.29
C LEU A 247 15.17 14.65 -6.47
N PHE A 248 13.88 14.91 -6.44
CA PHE A 248 12.86 14.02 -5.87
C PHE A 248 11.80 13.77 -6.92
N ASN A 249 10.94 12.78 -6.72
CA ASN A 249 9.79 12.52 -7.58
C ASN A 249 8.60 12.11 -6.71
N GLU A 250 7.71 13.08 -6.46
CA GLU A 250 6.54 12.96 -5.59
C GLU A 250 6.85 12.30 -4.23
N PRO A 251 7.73 12.92 -3.40
CA PRO A 251 8.01 12.39 -2.08
C PRO A 251 6.74 12.45 -1.23
N ALA A 252 6.26 11.30 -0.75
CA ALA A 252 4.96 11.18 -0.08
C ALA A 252 5.08 11.09 1.44
N GLY A 253 6.17 10.51 1.94
CA GLY A 253 6.41 10.29 3.37
C GLY A 253 7.71 10.91 3.83
N ILE A 254 7.74 11.39 5.07
CA ILE A 254 8.91 12.03 5.65
C ILE A 254 8.96 11.77 7.16
N CYS A 255 10.13 11.45 7.70
CA CYS A 255 10.30 11.17 9.13
C CYS A 255 11.70 11.59 9.62
N VAL A 256 11.75 12.16 10.82
CA VAL A 256 13.00 12.57 11.48
C VAL A 256 13.56 11.38 12.26
N GLY A 257 14.83 11.05 12.03
CA GLY A 257 15.54 10.00 12.75
C GLY A 257 15.85 10.36 14.21
N SER A 258 16.16 9.34 15.00
CA SER A 258 16.60 9.52 16.39
C SER A 258 17.80 10.49 16.48
N GLY A 259 17.72 11.47 17.38
CA GLY A 259 18.74 12.51 17.53
C GLY A 259 18.60 13.70 16.58
N GLY A 260 17.61 13.70 15.68
CA GLY A 260 17.26 14.86 14.87
C GLY A 260 18.25 15.19 13.76
N LYS A 261 19.22 14.31 13.46
CA LYS A 261 20.29 14.57 12.47
C LYS A 261 19.95 14.08 11.07
N LEU A 262 19.18 13.00 10.98
CA LEU A 262 18.81 12.38 9.72
C LEU A 262 17.32 12.61 9.46
N LEU A 263 17.00 12.85 8.20
CA LEU A 263 15.65 12.97 7.70
C LEU A 263 15.45 11.93 6.60
N TYR A 264 14.53 11.00 6.82
CA TYR A 264 14.20 9.93 5.88
C TYR A 264 13.01 10.38 5.02
N VAL A 265 13.13 10.24 3.71
CA VAL A 265 12.12 10.64 2.73
C VAL A 265 11.75 9.43 1.89
N ALA A 266 10.46 9.08 1.86
CA ALA A 266 9.91 8.11 0.93
C ALA A 266 9.69 8.78 -0.43
N ASP A 267 10.70 8.66 -1.30
CA ASP A 267 10.74 9.26 -2.63
C ASP A 267 10.00 8.34 -3.61
N THR A 268 8.67 8.53 -3.67
CA THR A 268 7.72 7.46 -4.02
C THR A 268 7.86 7.03 -5.46
N ASN A 269 7.87 7.98 -6.39
CA ASN A 269 7.97 7.67 -7.82
C ASN A 269 9.40 7.36 -8.28
N ASN A 270 10.39 7.48 -7.38
CA ASN A 270 11.74 6.96 -7.59
C ASN A 270 11.95 5.58 -6.95
N HIS A 271 10.96 5.03 -6.26
CA HIS A 271 11.00 3.74 -5.57
C HIS A 271 12.14 3.64 -4.54
N ARG A 272 12.41 4.73 -3.82
CA ARG A 272 13.57 4.82 -2.91
C ARG A 272 13.22 5.49 -1.60
N VAL A 273 14.03 5.18 -0.60
CA VAL A 273 14.14 5.99 0.60
C VAL A 273 15.43 6.81 0.50
N LYS A 274 15.29 8.13 0.50
CA LYS A 274 16.43 9.07 0.53
C LYS A 274 16.69 9.51 1.97
N VAL A 275 17.95 9.55 2.35
CA VAL A 275 18.41 9.97 3.67
C VAL A 275 19.08 11.33 3.51
N LEU A 276 18.53 12.35 4.14
CA LEU A 276 19.10 13.68 4.21
C LEU A 276 19.81 13.82 5.55
N ASP A 277 21.12 14.02 5.50
CA ASP A 277 21.92 14.37 6.67
C ASP A 277 21.86 15.90 6.86
N LEU A 278 21.23 16.33 7.95
CA LEU A 278 20.99 17.74 8.27
C LEU A 278 22.26 18.45 8.78
N ASP A 279 23.26 17.72 9.27
CA ASP A 279 24.54 18.27 9.71
C ASP A 279 25.45 18.50 8.50
N SER A 280 25.65 17.47 7.67
CA SER A 280 26.52 17.57 6.48
C SER A 280 25.83 18.20 5.27
N ARG A 281 24.50 18.34 5.32
CA ARG A 281 23.62 18.83 4.23
C ARG A 281 23.74 18.00 2.96
N THR A 282 23.85 16.67 3.14
CA THR A 282 24.01 15.72 2.04
C THR A 282 22.87 14.74 1.90
N VAL A 283 22.64 14.24 0.68
CA VAL A 283 21.61 13.23 0.39
C VAL A 283 22.27 11.91 -0.01
N SER A 284 21.84 10.82 0.61
CA SER A 284 22.32 9.47 0.30
C SER A 284 21.15 8.49 0.16
N PRO A 285 21.34 7.35 -0.53
CA PRO A 285 20.33 6.29 -0.51
C PRO A 285 20.27 5.64 0.88
N PHE A 286 19.07 5.26 1.32
CA PHE A 286 18.93 4.31 2.41
C PHE A 286 19.27 2.90 1.90
N PRO A 287 20.25 2.20 2.49
CA PRO A 287 20.61 0.87 2.03
C PRO A 287 19.52 -0.13 2.43
N ILE A 288 18.80 -0.66 1.44
CA ILE A 288 17.90 -1.79 1.61
C ILE A 288 18.69 -3.05 1.23
N SER A 289 19.20 -3.77 2.22
CA SER A 289 19.80 -5.09 1.98
C SER A 289 18.68 -6.09 1.80
N VAL A 290 18.53 -6.61 0.60
CA VAL A 290 17.61 -7.70 0.30
C VAL A 290 18.37 -9.00 0.53
N ASP A 291 18.60 -9.36 1.80
CA ASP A 291 18.90 -10.75 2.17
C ASP A 291 17.60 -11.58 2.19
N CYS A 292 16.61 -11.19 1.39
CA CYS A 292 15.53 -12.07 1.01
C CYS A 292 16.14 -13.05 0.01
N THR A 293 16.50 -14.24 0.50
CA THR A 293 16.26 -15.40 -0.35
C THR A 293 14.81 -15.25 -0.80
N ASP A 294 14.59 -15.11 -2.10
CA ASP A 294 13.26 -15.22 -2.68
C ASP A 294 12.73 -16.60 -2.28
N LEU A 295 12.13 -16.68 -1.10
CA LEU A 295 11.04 -17.59 -0.86
C LEU A 295 9.95 -17.06 -1.79
N ALA A 296 10.03 -17.49 -3.05
CA ALA A 296 8.92 -17.48 -3.97
C ALA A 296 7.65 -17.79 -3.16
N PRO A 297 6.57 -17.01 -3.32
CA PRO A 297 5.42 -17.08 -2.42
C PRO A 297 5.01 -18.53 -2.18
N SER A 298 5.26 -18.99 -0.96
CA SER A 298 5.03 -20.37 -0.54
C SER A 298 3.62 -20.47 0.03
N GLY A 299 2.66 -20.82 -0.82
CA GLY A 299 1.32 -21.22 -0.42
C GLY A 299 0.21 -20.64 -1.30
N PRO A 300 -0.82 -21.42 -1.67
CA PRO A 300 -1.55 -21.22 -2.91
C PRO A 300 -2.56 -20.07 -2.80
N ALA A 301 -2.43 -19.08 -3.69
CA ALA A 301 -3.61 -18.38 -4.16
C ALA A 301 -4.48 -19.43 -4.87
N LYS A 302 -5.68 -19.69 -4.36
CA LYS A 302 -6.67 -20.51 -5.06
C LYS A 302 -6.80 -19.97 -6.48
N ALA A 303 -6.53 -20.79 -7.48
CA ALA A 303 -6.76 -20.38 -8.86
C ALA A 303 -8.24 -19.96 -9.01
N PRO A 304 -8.54 -18.83 -9.67
CA PRO A 304 -9.91 -18.38 -9.83
C PRO A 304 -10.74 -19.44 -10.57
N ALA A 305 -12.04 -19.51 -10.28
CA ALA A 305 -12.90 -20.47 -10.96
C ALA A 305 -12.88 -20.23 -12.48
N LEU A 306 -12.86 -21.32 -13.26
CA LEU A 306 -12.97 -21.23 -14.71
C LEU A 306 -14.32 -20.60 -15.12
N PRO A 307 -14.33 -19.61 -16.02
CA PRO A 307 -15.58 -19.04 -16.52
C PRO A 307 -16.40 -20.10 -17.24
N LYS A 308 -17.74 -19.94 -17.26
CA LYS A 308 -18.65 -20.87 -17.97
C LYS A 308 -18.34 -21.00 -19.46
N SER A 309 -17.69 -20.00 -20.05
CA SER A 309 -17.25 -19.97 -21.45
C SER A 309 -15.89 -20.65 -21.69
N ALA A 310 -15.22 -21.17 -20.66
CA ALA A 310 -13.93 -21.81 -20.80
C ALA A 310 -14.02 -23.13 -21.57
N THR A 311 -13.13 -23.32 -22.54
CA THR A 311 -13.03 -24.58 -23.28
C THR A 311 -12.47 -25.67 -22.38
N ARG A 312 -13.13 -26.83 -22.33
CA ARG A 312 -12.65 -28.01 -21.58
C ARG A 312 -12.23 -29.09 -22.57
N ILE A 313 -10.97 -29.50 -22.52
CA ILE A 313 -10.35 -30.44 -23.45
C ILE A 313 -9.97 -31.69 -22.66
N GLU A 314 -10.52 -32.83 -23.07
CA GLU A 314 -10.16 -34.15 -22.54
C GLU A 314 -9.03 -34.74 -23.40
N MET A 315 -7.91 -35.04 -22.76
CA MET A 315 -6.73 -35.61 -23.43
C MET A 315 -6.79 -37.15 -23.44
N PRO A 316 -6.14 -37.82 -24.41
CA PRO A 316 -6.03 -39.27 -24.39
C PRO A 316 -5.23 -39.74 -23.16
N PRO A 317 -5.58 -40.88 -22.54
CA PRO A 317 -4.84 -41.40 -21.39
C PRO A 317 -3.38 -41.69 -21.72
N VAL A 318 -2.49 -41.36 -20.79
CA VAL A 318 -1.04 -41.56 -20.94
C VAL A 318 -0.56 -42.58 -19.92
N GLU A 319 0.26 -43.55 -20.36
CA GLU A 319 0.88 -44.52 -19.47
C GLU A 319 2.05 -43.89 -18.71
N VAL A 320 2.03 -44.05 -17.39
CA VAL A 320 3.05 -43.52 -16.48
C VAL A 320 3.39 -44.52 -15.39
N SER A 321 4.57 -44.38 -14.77
CA SER A 321 5.10 -45.25 -13.73
C SER A 321 5.54 -44.41 -12.52
N ALA A 322 5.66 -45.03 -11.35
CA ALA A 322 6.09 -44.35 -10.13
C ALA A 322 7.47 -43.71 -10.30
N GLY A 323 7.64 -42.47 -9.84
CA GLY A 323 8.92 -41.74 -9.89
C GLY A 323 9.26 -41.08 -11.23
N GLN A 324 8.46 -41.30 -12.29
CA GLN A 324 8.64 -40.67 -13.59
C GLN A 324 8.29 -39.18 -13.58
N THR A 325 8.94 -38.42 -14.45
CA THR A 325 8.60 -37.00 -14.68
C THR A 325 7.64 -36.88 -15.86
N LEU A 326 6.43 -36.38 -15.61
CA LEU A 326 5.50 -36.02 -16.67
C LEU A 326 5.77 -34.59 -17.10
N VAL A 327 6.00 -34.38 -18.40
CA VAL A 327 6.22 -33.06 -19.02
C VAL A 327 5.05 -32.75 -19.94
N MET A 328 4.33 -31.67 -19.66
CA MET A 328 3.26 -31.14 -20.48
C MET A 328 3.78 -29.95 -21.27
N LEU A 329 3.81 -30.09 -22.60
CA LEU A 329 4.17 -29.03 -23.53
C LEU A 329 2.89 -28.36 -24.02
N LEU A 330 2.59 -27.16 -23.52
CA LEU A 330 1.38 -26.42 -23.81
C LEU A 330 1.64 -25.32 -24.85
N SER A 331 1.05 -25.48 -26.04
CA SER A 331 1.09 -24.51 -27.14
C SER A 331 -0.22 -23.74 -27.21
N LEU A 332 -0.19 -22.42 -27.02
CA LEU A 332 -1.38 -21.57 -27.09
C LEU A 332 -1.26 -20.56 -28.22
N THR A 333 -2.35 -20.32 -28.93
CA THR A 333 -2.40 -19.32 -30.01
C THR A 333 -3.54 -18.33 -29.75
N LEU A 334 -3.23 -17.05 -29.90
CA LEU A 334 -4.19 -15.96 -29.78
C LEU A 334 -4.80 -15.60 -31.15
N PRO A 335 -5.99 -14.97 -31.17
CA PRO A 335 -6.54 -14.38 -32.39
C PRO A 335 -5.57 -13.39 -33.06
N HIS A 336 -5.64 -13.31 -34.38
CA HIS A 336 -4.81 -12.39 -35.15
C HIS A 336 -5.01 -10.92 -34.70
N GLY A 337 -3.92 -10.16 -34.56
CA GLY A 337 -3.95 -8.75 -34.14
C GLY A 337 -4.21 -8.56 -32.64
N THR A 338 -3.85 -9.55 -31.81
CA THR A 338 -3.94 -9.46 -30.35
C THR A 338 -2.62 -9.81 -29.68
N LYS A 339 -2.38 -9.22 -28.51
CA LYS A 339 -1.17 -9.44 -27.69
C LYS A 339 -1.52 -9.60 -26.22
N LEU A 340 -0.70 -10.33 -25.48
CA LEU A 340 -0.80 -10.40 -24.01
C LEU A 340 -0.63 -9.00 -23.42
N THR A 341 -1.35 -8.72 -22.33
CA THR A 341 -1.24 -7.45 -21.61
C THR A 341 -0.32 -7.56 -20.40
N ALA A 342 0.54 -6.55 -20.21
CA ALA A 342 1.41 -6.46 -19.03
C ALA A 342 0.66 -5.98 -17.79
N GLU A 343 -0.46 -5.27 -17.97
CA GLU A 343 -1.28 -4.70 -16.88
C GLU A 343 -2.11 -5.77 -16.15
N ALA A 344 -2.36 -6.92 -16.80
CA ALA A 344 -3.04 -8.08 -16.20
C ALA A 344 -2.32 -9.38 -16.60
N PRO A 345 -1.49 -9.96 -15.72
CA PRO A 345 -0.64 -11.10 -16.08
C PRO A 345 -1.48 -12.36 -16.35
N SER A 346 -1.16 -13.04 -17.45
CA SER A 346 -1.72 -14.36 -17.78
C SER A 346 -0.99 -15.45 -17.00
N PHE A 347 -1.70 -16.53 -16.64
CA PHE A 347 -1.15 -17.58 -15.79
C PHE A 347 -1.83 -18.95 -16.03
N TRP A 348 -1.21 -20.01 -15.53
CA TRP A 348 -1.71 -21.38 -15.56
C TRP A 348 -1.69 -22.00 -14.16
N ALA A 349 -2.53 -23.02 -13.96
CA ALA A 349 -2.63 -23.80 -12.74
C ALA A 349 -2.80 -25.28 -13.06
N LEU A 350 -1.98 -26.13 -12.45
CA LEU A 350 -2.04 -27.58 -12.50
C LEU A 350 -2.63 -28.10 -11.19
N THR A 351 -3.64 -28.96 -11.30
CA THR A 351 -4.39 -29.54 -10.17
C THR A 351 -4.60 -31.03 -10.39
N ALA A 352 -4.91 -31.75 -9.32
CA ALA A 352 -5.19 -33.19 -9.35
C ALA A 352 -6.48 -33.49 -8.57
N GLU A 353 -7.62 -32.97 -9.05
CA GLU A 353 -8.92 -33.14 -8.38
C GLU A 353 -9.25 -34.63 -8.16
N GLY A 354 -9.49 -35.01 -6.89
CA GLY A 354 -9.75 -36.41 -6.50
C GLY A 354 -8.50 -37.30 -6.43
N CYS A 355 -7.34 -36.82 -6.87
CA CYS A 355 -6.06 -37.53 -6.84
C CYS A 355 -4.92 -36.60 -6.38
N GLU A 356 -5.17 -35.83 -5.32
CA GLU A 356 -4.27 -34.78 -4.81
C GLU A 356 -2.87 -35.31 -4.47
N TRP A 357 -2.75 -36.59 -4.16
CA TRP A 357 -1.49 -37.28 -3.91
C TRP A 357 -0.53 -37.26 -5.10
N LEU A 358 -0.98 -36.95 -6.32
CA LEU A 358 -0.14 -36.86 -7.53
C LEU A 358 0.78 -35.63 -7.55
N LEU A 359 0.53 -34.63 -6.72
CA LEU A 359 1.28 -33.37 -6.68
C LEU A 359 1.81 -33.14 -5.26
N ASP A 360 2.98 -32.51 -5.16
CA ASP A 360 3.56 -32.12 -3.87
C ASP A 360 2.76 -30.98 -3.18
N SER A 361 1.91 -30.28 -3.93
CA SER A 361 1.00 -29.23 -3.46
C SER A 361 -0.40 -29.36 -4.09
N PRO A 362 -1.47 -28.86 -3.45
CA PRO A 362 -2.85 -28.94 -3.97
C PRO A 362 -3.03 -28.30 -5.35
N THR A 363 -2.22 -27.29 -5.65
CA THR A 363 -2.15 -26.62 -6.94
C THR A 363 -0.72 -26.19 -7.19
N VAL A 364 -0.24 -26.36 -8.43
CA VAL A 364 1.02 -25.80 -8.92
C VAL A 364 0.68 -24.72 -9.94
N THR A 365 1.27 -23.52 -9.85
CA THR A 365 0.93 -22.40 -10.73
C THR A 365 2.17 -21.83 -11.41
N GLY A 366 1.97 -21.15 -12.54
CA GLY A 366 3.02 -20.37 -13.19
C GLY A 366 2.47 -19.32 -14.14
N ASN A 367 3.35 -18.42 -14.59
CA ASN A 367 2.96 -17.30 -15.46
C ASN A 367 3.05 -17.68 -16.94
N VAL A 368 2.23 -16.99 -17.76
CA VAL A 368 2.27 -17.05 -19.22
C VAL A 368 2.73 -15.68 -19.72
N VAL A 369 4.02 -15.60 -20.04
CA VAL A 369 4.68 -14.34 -20.45
C VAL A 369 5.00 -14.31 -21.94
N ASP A 370 5.17 -15.48 -22.56
CA ASP A 370 5.53 -15.63 -23.96
C ASP A 370 4.79 -16.84 -24.54
N LEU A 371 4.20 -16.65 -25.73
CA LEU A 371 3.50 -17.67 -26.50
C LEU A 371 4.25 -18.05 -27.79
N SER A 372 5.44 -17.49 -28.02
CA SER A 372 6.29 -17.81 -29.17
C SER A 372 6.81 -19.26 -29.16
N LYS A 373 6.84 -19.87 -27.98
CA LYS A 373 7.27 -21.25 -27.74
C LYS A 373 6.28 -21.97 -26.83
N PRO A 374 6.18 -23.31 -26.91
CA PRO A 374 5.38 -24.09 -25.97
C PRO A 374 5.85 -23.87 -24.53
N LEU A 375 4.89 -23.72 -23.61
CA LEU A 375 5.15 -23.69 -22.19
C LEU A 375 5.46 -25.11 -21.69
N THR A 376 6.52 -25.26 -20.91
CA THR A 376 6.91 -26.55 -20.34
C THR A 376 6.49 -26.62 -18.88
N ILE A 377 5.50 -27.45 -18.57
CA ILE A 377 5.03 -27.71 -17.20
C ILE A 377 5.41 -29.14 -16.85
N SER A 378 6.16 -29.37 -15.78
CA SER A 378 6.54 -30.72 -15.37
C SER A 378 6.11 -31.02 -13.93
N THR A 379 5.82 -32.29 -13.68
CA THR A 379 5.58 -32.81 -12.32
C THR A 379 6.17 -34.21 -12.19
N ARG A 380 6.72 -34.52 -11.02
CA ARG A 380 7.28 -35.84 -10.74
C ARG A 380 6.26 -36.68 -9.98
N LEU A 381 5.99 -37.87 -10.49
CA LEU A 381 5.04 -38.78 -9.85
C LEU A 381 5.62 -39.37 -8.56
N PRO A 382 4.84 -39.43 -7.47
CA PRO A 382 5.32 -39.88 -6.17
C PRO A 382 5.64 -41.38 -6.15
N VAL A 383 6.45 -41.79 -5.17
CA VAL A 383 6.78 -43.19 -4.86
C VAL A 383 6.53 -43.42 -3.36
N PRO A 384 5.66 -44.37 -2.95
CA PRO A 384 4.86 -45.28 -3.76
C PRO A 384 3.57 -44.63 -4.28
N ILE A 385 3.05 -45.15 -5.40
CA ILE A 385 1.72 -44.79 -5.92
C ILE A 385 0.64 -45.38 -5.01
N LYS A 386 -0.38 -44.61 -4.66
CA LYS A 386 -1.55 -45.10 -3.92
C LYS A 386 -2.52 -45.83 -4.86
N ASP A 387 -3.00 -47.00 -4.44
CA ASP A 387 -4.10 -47.68 -5.12
C ASP A 387 -5.37 -46.83 -5.00
N SER A 388 -5.88 -46.33 -6.13
CA SER A 388 -7.12 -45.56 -6.21
C SER A 388 -8.14 -46.30 -7.08
N THR A 389 -9.42 -46.25 -6.72
CA THR A 389 -10.53 -46.78 -7.52
C THR A 389 -10.87 -45.87 -8.70
N ASP A 390 -10.44 -44.61 -8.68
CA ASP A 390 -10.67 -43.63 -9.74
C ASP A 390 -9.48 -43.55 -10.70
N VAL A 391 -9.75 -43.23 -11.97
CA VAL A 391 -8.70 -43.00 -12.97
C VAL A 391 -7.94 -41.73 -12.57
N PRO A 392 -6.66 -41.83 -12.16
CA PRO A 392 -5.89 -40.67 -11.75
C PRO A 392 -5.71 -39.72 -12.93
N GLY A 393 -5.81 -38.42 -12.68
CA GLY A 393 -5.70 -37.44 -13.74
C GLY A 393 -5.20 -36.09 -13.23
N LEU A 394 -4.55 -35.36 -14.13
CA LEU A 394 -4.10 -33.99 -13.90
C LEU A 394 -4.95 -33.03 -14.73
N THR A 395 -5.26 -31.88 -14.15
CA THR A 395 -5.99 -30.82 -14.84
C THR A 395 -5.13 -29.57 -14.91
N LEU A 396 -4.72 -29.21 -16.12
CA LEU A 396 -3.99 -27.97 -16.42
C LEU A 396 -4.99 -26.92 -16.93
N SER A 397 -5.17 -25.86 -16.16
CA SER A 397 -6.01 -24.72 -16.50
C SER A 397 -5.16 -23.51 -16.85
N VAL A 398 -5.60 -22.70 -17.80
CA VAL A 398 -4.91 -21.47 -18.23
C VAL A 398 -5.89 -20.31 -18.36
N TRP A 399 -5.46 -19.13 -17.95
CA TRP A 399 -6.16 -17.85 -18.09
C TRP A 399 -5.28 -16.89 -18.88
N LEU A 400 -5.77 -16.46 -20.03
CA LEU A 400 -5.12 -15.50 -20.90
C LEU A 400 -5.87 -14.17 -20.89
N TYR A 401 -5.12 -13.11 -20.60
CA TYR A 401 -5.53 -11.73 -20.71
C TYR A 401 -4.79 -11.11 -21.88
N TYR A 402 -5.53 -10.68 -22.90
CA TYR A 402 -4.95 -10.13 -24.12
C TYR A 402 -5.80 -9.00 -24.67
N CYS A 403 -5.16 -8.06 -25.36
CA CYS A 403 -5.84 -6.89 -25.92
C CYS A 403 -5.65 -6.85 -27.43
N LYS A 404 -6.67 -6.34 -28.13
CA LYS A 404 -6.58 -6.05 -29.56
C LYS A 404 -5.65 -4.88 -29.80
N GLU A 405 -4.83 -4.98 -30.85
CA GLU A 405 -3.89 -3.92 -31.21
C GLU A 405 -4.58 -2.71 -31.84
N THR A 406 -5.79 -2.86 -32.39
CA THR A 406 -6.50 -1.82 -33.15
C THR A 406 -7.30 -0.85 -32.30
N ASP A 407 -7.95 -1.33 -31.24
CA ASP A 407 -8.90 -0.55 -30.41
C ASP A 407 -8.58 -0.64 -28.91
N HIS A 408 -7.47 -1.28 -28.54
CA HIS A 408 -7.03 -1.52 -27.17
C HIS A 408 -8.05 -2.25 -26.28
N THR A 409 -9.06 -2.89 -26.87
CA THR A 409 -10.05 -3.66 -26.10
C THR A 409 -9.40 -4.93 -25.54
N CYS A 410 -9.44 -5.08 -24.22
CA CYS A 410 -8.90 -6.24 -23.53
C CYS A 410 -9.96 -7.31 -23.26
N MET A 411 -9.57 -8.57 -23.39
CA MET A 411 -10.42 -9.74 -23.18
C MET A 411 -9.70 -10.74 -22.27
N MET A 412 -10.50 -11.48 -21.50
CA MET A 412 -10.04 -12.64 -20.74
C MET A 412 -10.68 -13.91 -21.32
N LYS A 413 -9.84 -14.91 -21.60
CA LYS A 413 -10.26 -16.26 -21.97
C LYS A 413 -9.56 -17.29 -21.09
N ALA A 414 -10.20 -18.44 -20.94
CA ALA A 414 -9.62 -19.56 -20.22
C ALA A 414 -9.87 -20.88 -20.93
N ALA A 415 -8.98 -21.84 -20.71
CA ALA A 415 -9.13 -23.21 -21.18
C ALA A 415 -8.59 -24.18 -20.11
N SER A 416 -9.09 -25.42 -20.12
CA SER A 416 -8.61 -26.48 -19.23
C SER A 416 -8.38 -27.77 -19.99
N PHE A 417 -7.29 -28.45 -19.69
CA PHE A 417 -6.88 -29.74 -20.24
C PHE A 417 -6.90 -30.77 -19.13
N LYS A 418 -7.73 -31.80 -19.27
CA LYS A 418 -7.72 -32.94 -18.36
C LYS A 418 -6.91 -34.05 -18.98
N GLN A 419 -5.84 -34.46 -18.31
CA GLN A 419 -4.92 -35.50 -18.71
C GLN A 419 -5.13 -36.74 -17.83
N PRO A 420 -5.85 -37.77 -18.31
CA PRO A 420 -5.96 -39.04 -17.61
C PRO A 420 -4.61 -39.77 -17.61
N LEU A 421 -4.29 -40.44 -16.51
CA LEU A 421 -3.08 -41.22 -16.31
C LEU A 421 -3.44 -42.70 -16.15
N ARG A 422 -2.67 -43.57 -16.81
CA ARG A 422 -2.74 -45.03 -16.64
C ARG A 422 -1.46 -45.47 -15.97
N ILE A 423 -1.58 -45.96 -14.75
CA ILE A 423 -0.42 -46.33 -13.96
C ILE A 423 0.02 -47.75 -14.33
N SER A 424 1.24 -47.87 -14.83
CA SER A 424 1.89 -49.14 -15.16
C SER A 424 2.76 -49.64 -14.01
N ALA A 425 2.75 -50.95 -13.80
CA ALA A 425 3.63 -51.62 -12.83
C ALA A 425 5.04 -51.90 -13.38
N LYS A 426 5.29 -51.63 -14.66
CA LYS A 426 6.59 -51.82 -15.31
C LYS A 426 7.40 -50.52 -15.21
N PRO A 427 8.72 -50.56 -14.93
CA PRO A 427 9.55 -49.37 -15.01
C PRO A 427 9.57 -48.88 -16.47
N GLY A 428 9.07 -47.66 -16.72
CA GLY A 428 9.19 -46.97 -18.00
C GLY A 428 10.36 -45.98 -18.03
N GLU A 429 10.46 -45.19 -19.10
CA GLU A 429 11.48 -44.14 -19.27
C GLU A 429 11.42 -43.06 -18.17
N ASP A 430 12.51 -42.35 -17.90
CA ASP A 430 12.56 -41.36 -16.81
C ASP A 430 11.59 -40.17 -17.02
N VAL A 431 11.23 -39.88 -18.27
CA VAL A 431 10.41 -38.74 -18.68
C VAL A 431 9.33 -39.16 -19.67
N VAL A 432 8.08 -38.74 -19.42
CA VAL A 432 6.96 -38.92 -20.35
C VAL A 432 6.47 -37.54 -20.78
N THR A 433 6.37 -37.30 -22.09
CA THR A 433 5.97 -35.99 -22.63
C THR A 433 4.58 -36.03 -23.27
N VAL A 434 3.76 -35.04 -22.96
CA VAL A 434 2.41 -34.86 -23.51
C VAL A 434 2.34 -33.49 -24.17
N ALA A 435 1.90 -33.44 -25.42
CA ALA A 435 1.64 -32.19 -26.11
C ALA A 435 0.17 -31.78 -25.95
N MET A 436 -0.06 -30.51 -25.60
CA MET A 436 -1.37 -29.89 -25.44
C MET A 436 -1.40 -28.63 -26.32
N ALA A 437 -2.49 -28.41 -27.05
CA ALA A 437 -2.61 -27.24 -27.91
C ALA A 437 -4.02 -26.66 -27.89
N HIS A 438 -4.13 -25.33 -27.89
CA HIS A 438 -5.41 -24.63 -28.04
C HIS A 438 -5.25 -23.26 -28.70
N ALA A 439 -6.19 -22.93 -29.58
CA ALA A 439 -6.32 -21.61 -30.21
C ALA A 439 -7.58 -20.93 -29.67
N PHE A 440 -7.43 -19.70 -29.18
CA PHE A 440 -8.46 -18.92 -28.47
C PHE A 440 -9.32 -18.02 -29.36
#